data_AF-A0A183NMU5-F1
#
_entry.id   AF-A0A183NMU5-F1
#
_cell.length_a   1.000
_cell.length_b   1.000
_cell.length_c   1.000
_cell.angle_alpha   90.00
_cell.angle_beta   90.00
_cell.angle_gamma   90.00
#
_symmetry.space_group_name_H-M   'P 1'
#
loop_
_entity.id
_entity.type
_entity.pdbx_description
1 polymer ?
#
loop_
_entity_poly.entity_id
_entity_poly.type
_entity_poly.pdbx_seq_one_letter_code
_entity_poly.pdbx_strand_id
1 'polypeptide(L)'
;MMLVDNSARRMSWQGSSMELSDFHVLFHPTPHKLQESSLVAYIPREDTIKETMLSGLGVRRDKNFLALTGVTKNHNKNQPPNAWFYEISTIPNENNQPILDVEFFRSQSPFEGFHGNSFSEELSKQSISFHKRFVERFSVDLTKFSNRQVCSFEQVDPIIF
;
A
#
# COMPACT_ATOMS: atom_id res chain seq x y z
N MET A 1 7.22 -21.48 -2.88
CA MET A 1 8.60 -21.20 -3.36
C MET A 1 8.55 -19.84 -4.02
N MET A 2 9.30 -18.84 -3.54
CA MET A 2 9.28 -17.51 -4.15
C MET A 2 10.17 -17.49 -5.39
N LEU A 3 9.59 -17.15 -6.53
CA LEU A 3 10.33 -16.84 -7.74
C LEU A 3 10.49 -15.31 -7.79
N VAL A 4 11.69 -14.83 -7.48
CA VAL A 4 12.04 -13.42 -7.63
C VAL A 4 12.57 -13.26 -9.05
N ASP A 5 11.72 -12.80 -9.96
CA ASP A 5 12.15 -12.47 -11.32
C ASP A 5 13.04 -11.22 -11.29
N ASN A 6 14.20 -11.29 -11.95
CA ASN A 6 15.37 -10.44 -11.71
C ASN A 6 15.60 -9.40 -12.81
N SER A 7 14.58 -9.08 -13.61
CA SER A 7 14.70 -8.07 -14.67
C SER A 7 13.42 -7.26 -14.84
N ALA A 8 13.59 -5.93 -14.81
CA ALA A 8 12.62 -4.84 -14.85
C ALA A 8 11.97 -4.48 -13.48
N ARG A 9 12.06 -3.18 -13.15
CA ARG A 9 11.44 -2.44 -12.02
C ARG A 9 10.55 -3.30 -11.11
N ARG A 10 11.04 -3.59 -9.89
CA ARG A 10 10.32 -4.33 -8.83
C ARG A 10 9.08 -3.55 -8.34
N MET A 11 8.05 -3.45 -9.17
CA MET A 11 6.74 -2.90 -8.84
C MET A 11 5.73 -4.01 -8.56
N SER A 12 6.16 -5.27 -8.58
CA SER A 12 5.29 -6.42 -8.40
C SER A 12 5.95 -7.51 -7.57
N TRP A 13 5.14 -8.20 -6.78
CA TRP A 13 5.50 -9.42 -6.08
C TRP A 13 4.45 -10.49 -6.36
N GLN A 14 4.93 -11.69 -6.67
CA GLN A 14 4.09 -12.85 -6.90
C GLN A 14 4.34 -13.85 -5.80
N GLY A 15 3.26 -14.41 -5.26
CA GLY A 15 3.33 -15.37 -4.19
C GLY A 15 2.27 -16.45 -4.34
N SER A 16 2.44 -17.51 -3.57
CA SER A 16 1.45 -18.56 -3.45
C SER A 16 1.42 -19.10 -2.03
N SER A 17 0.22 -19.40 -1.56
CA SER A 17 -0.02 -20.03 -0.26
C SER A 17 -1.22 -20.97 -0.36
N MET A 18 -1.38 -21.86 0.63
CA MET A 18 -2.50 -22.78 0.66
C MET A 18 -3.84 -22.05 0.84
N GLU A 19 -3.83 -20.94 1.58
CA GLU A 19 -5.01 -20.15 1.93
C GLU A 19 -5.40 -19.16 0.82
N LEU A 20 -4.42 -18.61 0.10
CA LEU A 20 -4.65 -17.54 -0.88
C LEU A 20 -4.55 -18.00 -2.35
N SER A 21 -4.13 -19.24 -2.61
CA SER A 21 -3.73 -19.71 -3.94
C SER A 21 -2.62 -18.82 -4.53
N ASP A 22 -2.47 -18.78 -5.85
CA ASP A 22 -1.58 -17.83 -6.53
C ASP A 22 -2.12 -16.41 -6.44
N PHE A 23 -1.27 -15.47 -6.06
CA PHE A 23 -1.62 -14.07 -5.87
C PHE A 23 -0.50 -13.13 -6.29
N HIS A 24 -0.88 -11.88 -6.50
CA HIS A 24 -0.03 -10.79 -6.92
C HIS A 24 -0.23 -9.57 -6.02
N VAL A 25 0.87 -8.91 -5.67
CA VAL A 25 0.89 -7.59 -5.05
C VAL A 25 1.56 -6.64 -6.03
N LEU A 26 0.87 -5.57 -6.42
CA LEU A 26 1.38 -4.52 -7.30
C LEU A 26 1.50 -3.21 -6.53
N PHE A 27 2.60 -2.51 -6.77
CA PHE A 27 2.89 -1.19 -6.26
C PHE A 27 2.80 -0.20 -7.42
N HIS A 28 1.89 0.76 -7.30
CA HIS A 28 1.65 1.81 -8.29
C HIS A 28 2.13 3.14 -7.72
N PRO A 29 3.44 3.43 -7.78
CA PRO A 29 3.98 4.66 -7.23
C PRO A 29 3.62 5.85 -8.11
N THR A 30 3.44 7.02 -7.50
CA THR A 30 3.20 8.27 -8.23
C THR A 30 4.28 8.50 -9.32
N PRO A 31 3.90 9.05 -10.50
CA PRO A 31 4.86 9.42 -11.53
C PRO A 31 5.85 10.49 -11.07
N HIS A 32 5.50 11.30 -10.07
CA HIS A 32 6.30 12.43 -9.57
C HIS A 32 7.27 12.08 -8.45
N LYS A 33 7.52 10.79 -8.21
CA LYS A 33 8.46 10.33 -7.17
C LYS A 33 9.88 10.85 -7.41
N LEU A 34 10.53 11.28 -6.33
CA LEU A 34 11.96 11.62 -6.31
C LEU A 34 12.80 10.34 -6.33
N GLN A 35 12.34 9.30 -5.65
CA GLN A 35 13.05 8.05 -5.49
C GLN A 35 12.11 6.86 -5.28
N GLU A 36 12.61 5.70 -5.68
CA GLU A 36 12.06 4.38 -5.40
C GLU A 36 13.19 3.46 -4.94
N SER A 37 12.94 2.67 -3.90
CA SER A 37 13.87 1.70 -3.34
C SER A 37 13.11 0.54 -2.69
N SER A 38 13.80 -0.57 -2.47
CA SER A 38 13.19 -1.73 -1.80
C SER A 38 14.20 -2.51 -0.99
N LEU A 39 13.72 -3.36 -0.08
CA LEU A 39 14.51 -4.25 0.76
C LEU A 39 13.80 -5.60 0.85
N VAL A 40 14.49 -6.68 0.50
CA VAL A 40 14.04 -8.04 0.82
C VAL A 40 14.77 -8.53 2.06
N ALA A 41 14.03 -9.14 2.97
CA ALA A 41 14.58 -9.62 4.23
C ALA A 41 13.87 -10.90 4.71
N TYR A 42 14.55 -11.62 5.58
CA TYR A 42 13.92 -12.63 6.42
C TYR A 42 13.71 -12.04 7.82
N ILE A 43 12.48 -12.15 8.31
CA ILE A 43 12.03 -11.63 9.59
C ILE A 43 11.43 -12.81 10.37
N PRO A 44 12.13 -13.34 11.37
CA PRO A 44 11.64 -14.48 12.15
C PRO A 44 10.49 -14.09 13.10
N ARG A 45 10.40 -12.82 13.49
CA ARG A 45 9.42 -12.30 14.45
C ARG A 45 9.00 -10.88 14.12
N GLU A 46 7.73 -10.57 14.36
CA GLU A 46 7.13 -9.28 14.03
C GLU A 46 7.80 -8.09 14.76
N ASP A 47 8.24 -8.28 16.00
CA ASP A 47 8.90 -7.23 16.79
C ASP A 47 10.24 -6.77 16.20
N THR A 48 10.86 -7.59 15.35
CA THR A 48 12.13 -7.27 14.68
C THR A 48 11.96 -6.55 13.34
N ILE A 49 10.72 -6.30 12.88
CA ILE A 49 10.45 -5.68 11.56
C ILE A 49 11.17 -4.34 11.41
N LYS A 50 11.01 -3.44 12.40
CA LYS A 50 11.57 -2.09 12.35
C LYS A 50 13.10 -2.12 12.30
N GLU A 51 13.72 -2.88 13.19
CA GLU A 51 15.18 -3.04 13.22
C GLU A 51 15.71 -3.64 11.92
N THR A 52 15.01 -4.64 11.39
CA THR A 52 15.38 -5.28 10.11
C THR A 52 15.33 -4.27 8.96
N MET A 53 14.27 -3.47 8.88
CA MET A 53 14.15 -2.39 7.89
C MET A 53 15.29 -1.38 8.01
N LEU A 54 15.57 -0.89 9.22
CA LEU A 54 16.65 0.06 9.49
C LEU A 54 18.03 -0.49 9.13
N SER A 55 18.25 -1.79 9.35
CA SER A 55 19.51 -2.46 9.01
C SER A 55 19.80 -2.46 7.50
N GLY A 56 18.76 -2.32 6.67
CA GLY A 56 18.84 -2.22 5.22
C GLY A 56 18.81 -0.79 4.69
N LEU A 57 18.99 0.23 5.55
CA LEU A 57 19.13 1.62 5.11
C LEU A 57 20.59 1.98 4.80
N GLY A 58 20.78 2.78 3.76
CA GLY A 58 22.07 3.33 3.36
C GLY A 58 21.92 4.60 2.55
N VAL A 59 23.00 5.39 2.43
CA VAL A 59 23.00 6.63 1.65
C VAL A 59 23.23 6.31 0.18
N ARG A 60 22.30 6.73 -0.68
CA ARG A 60 22.44 6.66 -2.13
C ARG A 60 23.35 7.78 -2.63
N ARG A 61 24.50 7.42 -3.21
CA ARG A 61 25.51 8.39 -3.68
C ARG A 61 25.04 9.29 -4.81
N ASP A 62 24.05 8.85 -5.59
CA ASP A 62 23.51 9.59 -6.72
C ASP A 62 22.51 10.69 -6.33
N LYS A 63 21.82 10.54 -5.20
CA LYS A 63 20.76 11.47 -4.77
C LYS A 63 20.93 12.03 -3.35
N ASN A 64 21.93 11.56 -2.61
CA ASN A 64 22.16 11.88 -1.19
C ASN A 64 20.95 11.62 -0.27
N PHE A 65 20.03 10.73 -0.67
CA PHE A 65 18.94 10.27 0.17
C PHE A 65 19.35 9.05 0.98
N LEU A 66 18.82 8.95 2.21
CA LEU A 66 18.75 7.69 2.93
C LEU A 66 17.70 6.80 2.25
N ALA A 67 18.05 5.55 1.97
CA ALA A 67 17.30 4.67 1.07
C ALA A 67 17.43 3.21 1.50
N LEU A 68 16.43 2.37 1.19
CA LEU A 68 16.56 0.92 1.25
C LEU A 68 17.59 0.40 0.22
N THR A 69 18.52 -0.45 0.67
CA THR A 69 19.69 -0.92 -0.11
C THR A 69 19.49 -2.27 -0.81
N GLY A 70 18.26 -2.79 -0.89
CA GLY A 70 17.96 -4.07 -1.53
C GLY A 70 17.98 -5.27 -0.60
N VAL A 71 19.00 -5.40 0.26
CA VAL A 71 19.14 -6.49 1.25
C VAL A 71 19.66 -5.94 2.59
N THR A 72 19.43 -6.68 3.68
CA THR A 72 19.92 -6.31 5.02
C THR A 72 21.44 -6.53 5.12
N LYS A 73 22.10 -5.83 6.06
CA LYS A 73 23.55 -6.00 6.31
C LYS A 73 23.94 -7.44 6.63
N ASN A 74 23.08 -8.18 7.34
CA ASN A 74 23.31 -9.57 7.75
C ASN A 74 22.57 -10.57 6.85
N HIS A 75 22.37 -10.22 5.57
CA HIS A 75 21.60 -11.04 4.65
C HIS A 75 22.23 -12.44 4.47
N ASN A 76 21.49 -13.47 4.86
CA ASN A 76 21.84 -14.87 4.64
C ASN A 76 21.21 -15.35 3.33
N LYS A 77 22.02 -15.61 2.31
CA LYS A 77 21.56 -16.11 0.99
C LYS A 77 20.88 -17.47 1.06
N ASN A 78 21.18 -18.27 2.09
CA ASN A 78 20.58 -19.60 2.29
C ASN A 78 19.22 -19.52 2.96
N GLN A 79 18.81 -18.35 3.43
CA GLN A 79 17.53 -18.13 4.08
C GLN A 79 16.59 -17.43 3.11
N PRO A 80 15.48 -18.07 2.68
CA PRO A 80 14.53 -17.42 1.79
C PRO A 80 13.92 -16.21 2.51
N PRO A 81 13.79 -15.05 1.84
CA PRO A 81 13.12 -13.91 2.45
C PRO A 81 11.67 -14.23 2.81
N ASN A 82 11.06 -13.48 3.71
CA ASN A 82 9.60 -13.56 3.97
C ASN A 82 8.98 -12.17 4.11
N ALA A 83 9.77 -11.13 3.89
CA ALA A 83 9.35 -9.75 3.93
C ALA A 83 9.94 -8.98 2.76
N TRP A 84 9.13 -8.08 2.22
CA TRP A 84 9.53 -7.12 1.21
C TRP A 84 9.06 -5.73 1.64
N PHE A 85 10.03 -4.83 1.82
CA PHE A 85 9.77 -3.42 2.07
C PHE A 85 9.90 -2.67 0.75
N TYR A 86 8.92 -1.84 0.46
CA TYR A 86 8.90 -0.95 -0.69
C TYR A 86 8.86 0.50 -0.20
N GLU A 87 9.72 1.34 -0.77
CA GLU A 87 9.90 2.72 -0.35
C GLU A 87 9.81 3.63 -1.57
N ILE A 88 9.05 4.72 -1.40
CA ILE A 88 9.08 5.86 -2.30
C ILE A 88 9.38 7.13 -1.51
N SER A 89 10.08 8.05 -2.14
CA SER A 89 10.25 9.41 -1.62
C SER A 89 9.63 10.39 -2.60
N THR A 90 8.85 11.33 -2.10
CA THR A 90 8.17 12.35 -2.90
C THR A 90 8.29 13.70 -2.21
N ILE A 91 8.15 14.78 -2.97
CA ILE A 91 7.81 16.07 -2.39
C ILE A 91 6.34 15.98 -1.95
N PRO A 92 5.98 16.41 -0.72
CA PRO A 92 4.58 16.50 -0.32
C PRO A 92 3.78 17.28 -1.35
N ASN A 93 2.70 16.70 -1.86
CA ASN A 93 1.79 17.38 -2.78
C ASN A 93 0.65 18.00 -1.97
N GLU A 94 0.32 19.27 -2.23
CA GLU A 94 -0.79 19.99 -1.60
C GLU A 94 -2.17 19.46 -2.06
N ASN A 95 -2.21 18.76 -3.20
CA ASN A 95 -3.46 18.28 -3.82
C ASN A 95 -3.93 16.91 -3.30
N ASN A 96 -3.39 16.39 -2.19
CA ASN A 96 -3.77 15.09 -1.59
C ASN A 96 -3.72 13.88 -2.55
N GLN A 97 -3.01 13.98 -3.67
CA GLN A 97 -2.91 12.88 -4.62
C GLN A 97 -2.20 11.68 -3.99
N PRO A 98 -2.64 10.45 -4.28
CA PRO A 98 -2.06 9.25 -3.73
C PRO A 98 -0.60 9.14 -4.17
N ILE A 99 0.28 8.98 -3.20
CA ILE A 99 1.71 8.84 -3.45
C ILE A 99 2.05 7.41 -3.87
N LEU A 100 1.25 6.44 -3.42
CA LEU A 100 1.40 5.01 -3.69
C LEU A 100 0.05 4.32 -3.56
N ASP A 101 -0.40 3.66 -4.62
CA ASP A 101 -1.48 2.66 -4.52
C ASP A 101 -0.84 1.26 -4.41
N VAL A 102 -1.43 0.41 -3.57
CA VAL A 102 -1.03 -0.99 -3.43
C VAL A 102 -2.21 -1.87 -3.76
N GLU A 103 -2.05 -2.70 -4.78
CA GLU A 103 -3.11 -3.56 -5.30
C GLU A 103 -2.77 -5.02 -4.99
N PHE A 104 -3.75 -5.74 -4.45
CA PHE A 104 -3.67 -7.18 -4.25
C PHE A 104 -4.75 -7.86 -5.08
N PHE A 105 -4.36 -8.85 -5.87
CA PHE A 105 -5.32 -9.69 -6.59
C PHE A 105 -4.88 -11.15 -6.60
N ARG A 106 -5.88 -12.04 -6.71
CA ARG A 106 -5.66 -13.49 -6.84
C ARG A 106 -5.92 -13.89 -8.28
N SER A 107 -5.10 -14.78 -8.84
CA SER A 107 -5.22 -15.18 -10.24
C SER A 107 -6.54 -15.88 -10.58
N GLN A 108 -7.21 -16.44 -9.56
CA GLN A 108 -8.52 -17.09 -9.68
C GLN A 108 -9.69 -16.17 -9.30
N SER A 109 -9.42 -14.91 -8.93
CA SER A 109 -10.46 -13.94 -8.60
C SER A 109 -11.20 -13.51 -9.87
N PRO A 110 -12.55 -13.52 -9.89
CA PRO A 110 -13.30 -12.91 -10.99
C PRO A 110 -13.27 -11.37 -10.95
N PHE A 111 -12.79 -10.80 -9.84
CA PHE A 111 -12.63 -9.36 -9.71
C PHE A 111 -11.31 -8.94 -10.34
N GLU A 112 -11.40 -8.09 -11.36
CA GLU A 112 -10.28 -7.27 -11.82
C GLU A 112 -9.80 -6.42 -10.64
N GLY A 113 -8.49 -6.26 -10.50
CA GLY A 113 -7.96 -5.43 -9.42
C GLY A 113 -8.34 -3.96 -9.59
N PHE A 114 -8.31 -3.21 -8.49
CA PHE A 114 -8.75 -1.82 -8.42
C PHE A 114 -7.56 -0.92 -8.10
N HIS A 115 -7.31 0.10 -8.93
CA HIS A 115 -6.25 1.09 -8.69
C HIS A 115 -6.63 2.44 -9.34
N GLY A 116 -6.06 3.55 -8.85
CA GLY A 116 -6.38 4.89 -9.36
C GLY A 116 -7.88 5.17 -9.36
N ASN A 117 -8.42 5.67 -10.48
CA ASN A 117 -9.82 6.11 -10.59
C ASN A 117 -10.83 5.02 -10.21
N SER A 118 -10.61 3.75 -10.59
CA SER A 118 -11.56 2.68 -10.26
C SER A 118 -11.59 2.40 -8.75
N PHE A 119 -10.46 2.54 -8.07
CA PHE A 119 -10.38 2.48 -6.62
C PHE A 119 -11.12 3.64 -5.96
N SER A 120 -10.91 4.87 -6.45
CA SER A 120 -11.59 6.08 -5.97
C SER A 120 -13.12 5.98 -6.08
N GLU A 121 -13.61 5.50 -7.22
CA GLU A 121 -15.03 5.29 -7.46
C GLU A 121 -15.62 4.25 -6.52
N GLU A 122 -14.95 3.11 -6.34
CA GLU A 122 -15.41 2.05 -5.44
C GLU A 122 -15.37 2.50 -3.98
N LEU A 123 -14.32 3.21 -3.56
CA LEU A 123 -14.23 3.78 -2.21
C LEU A 123 -15.38 4.76 -1.94
N SER A 124 -15.72 5.61 -2.91
CA SER A 124 -16.87 6.52 -2.80
C SER A 124 -18.19 5.75 -2.66
N LYS A 125 -18.43 4.73 -3.50
CA LYS A 125 -19.62 3.87 -3.42
C LYS A 125 -19.74 3.16 -2.07
N GLN A 126 -18.65 2.62 -1.55
CA GLN A 126 -18.61 1.95 -0.25
C GLN A 126 -18.82 2.94 0.90
N SER A 127 -18.24 4.14 0.81
CA SER A 127 -18.46 5.21 1.78
C SER A 127 -19.94 5.60 1.86
N ILE A 128 -20.59 5.87 0.72
CA ILE A 128 -22.03 6.19 0.67
C ILE A 128 -22.86 5.04 1.27
N SER A 129 -22.54 3.80 0.89
CA SER A 129 -23.23 2.61 1.38
C SER A 129 -23.09 2.41 2.89
N PHE A 130 -21.90 2.70 3.43
CA PHE A 130 -21.65 2.66 4.86
C PHE A 130 -22.51 3.68 5.61
N HIS A 131 -22.52 4.95 5.18
CA HIS A 131 -23.27 6.01 5.84
C HIS A 131 -24.77 5.72 5.83
N LYS A 132 -25.31 5.25 4.71
CA LYS A 132 -26.71 4.83 4.62
C LYS A 132 -27.04 3.74 5.65
N ARG A 133 -26.24 2.67 5.68
CA ARG A 133 -26.44 1.55 6.63
C ARG A 133 -26.27 1.99 8.09
N PHE A 134 -25.39 2.94 8.36
CA PHE A 134 -25.16 3.47 9.70
C PHE A 134 -26.40 4.19 10.22
N VAL A 135 -26.98 5.11 9.43
CA VAL A 135 -28.20 5.84 9.81
C VAL A 135 -29.42 4.92 9.91
N GLU A 136 -29.53 3.91 9.05
CA GLU A 136 -30.59 2.90 9.14
C GLU A 136 -30.51 2.08 10.43
N ARG A 137 -29.29 1.72 10.86
CA ARG A 137 -29.07 0.81 11.99
C ARG A 137 -29.04 1.51 13.34
N PHE A 138 -28.49 2.71 13.38
CA PHE A 138 -28.39 3.51 14.58
C PHE A 138 -29.35 4.68 14.41
N SER A 139 -30.35 4.80 15.28
CA SER A 139 -31.27 5.94 15.34
C SER A 139 -30.55 7.20 15.83
N VAL A 140 -29.58 7.65 15.05
CA VAL A 140 -28.73 8.78 15.34
C VAL A 140 -29.50 10.03 14.95
N ASP A 141 -29.78 10.86 15.94
CA ASP A 141 -30.31 12.20 15.73
C ASP A 141 -29.20 13.10 15.18
N LEU A 142 -29.11 13.18 13.85
CA LEU A 142 -28.09 13.96 13.13
C LEU A 142 -28.14 15.46 13.50
N THR A 143 -29.24 15.96 14.05
CA THR A 143 -29.37 17.37 14.49
C THR A 143 -28.55 17.69 15.73
N LYS A 144 -28.10 16.66 16.47
CA LYS A 144 -27.23 16.81 17.66
C LYS A 144 -25.76 16.84 17.31
N PHE A 145 -25.41 16.62 16.05
CA PHE A 145 -24.03 16.66 15.57
C PHE A 145 -23.75 18.03 14.97
N SER A 146 -22.55 18.55 15.24
CA SER A 146 -22.11 19.80 14.62
C SER A 146 -21.96 19.63 13.10
N ASN A 147 -22.13 20.69 12.31
CA ASN A 147 -21.95 20.62 10.85
C ASN A 147 -20.62 19.98 10.42
N ARG A 148 -19.55 20.09 11.22
CA ARG A 148 -18.27 19.42 10.97
C ARG A 148 -18.30 17.89 11.08
N GLN A 149 -19.27 17.33 11.80
CA GLN A 149 -19.52 15.90 11.94
C GLN A 149 -20.60 15.40 10.97
N VAL A 150 -21.40 16.31 10.40
CA VAL A 150 -22.47 16.03 9.42
C VAL A 150 -21.97 16.11 7.97
N CYS A 151 -20.88 16.86 7.69
CA CYS A 151 -20.25 16.89 6.36
C CYS A 151 -19.86 15.50 5.82
N SER A 152 -19.65 14.49 6.68
CA SER A 152 -19.45 13.10 6.23
C SER A 152 -20.72 12.38 5.77
N PHE A 153 -21.92 12.90 6.09
CA PHE A 153 -23.20 12.24 5.84
C PHE A 153 -23.98 12.82 4.65
N GLU A 154 -23.91 14.14 4.41
CA GLU A 154 -24.71 14.81 3.36
C GLU A 154 -23.89 15.28 2.15
N GLN A 155 -22.59 15.47 2.32
CA GLN A 155 -21.64 15.75 1.24
C GLN A 155 -20.61 14.63 1.19
N VAL A 156 -20.99 13.49 0.61
CA VAL A 156 -19.97 12.65 -0.01
C VAL A 156 -19.58 13.37 -1.29
N ASP A 157 -18.72 14.40 -1.16
CA ASP A 157 -17.94 14.83 -2.29
C ASP A 157 -17.23 13.58 -2.82
N PRO A 158 -17.26 13.33 -4.14
CA PRO A 158 -16.47 12.24 -4.70
C PRO A 158 -15.06 12.38 -4.15
N ILE A 159 -14.52 11.30 -3.58
CA ILE A 159 -13.12 11.27 -3.19
C ILE A 159 -12.34 11.32 -4.50
N ILE A 160 -12.02 12.53 -4.94
CA ILE A 160 -11.14 12.78 -6.08
C ILE A 160 -9.73 12.73 -5.51
N PHE A 161 -9.02 11.69 -5.92
CA PHE A 161 -7.58 11.52 -5.73
C PHE A 161 -6.82 12.17 -6.90
#